data_AF-A0A940ZN70-F1
#
_entry.id   AF-A0A940ZN70-F1
#
_cell.length_a   1.000
_cell.length_b   1.000
_cell.length_c   1.000
_cell.angle_alpha   90.00
_cell.angle_beta   90.00
_cell.angle_gamma   90.00
#
_symmetry.space_group_name_H-M   'P 1'
#
loop_
_entity.id
_entity.type
_entity.pdbx_description
1 polymer ?
#
loop_
_entity_poly.entity_id
_entity_poly.type
_entity_poly.pdbx_seq_one_letter_code
_entity_poly.pdbx_strand_id
1 'polypeptide(L)'
;MVANNRALILDEAQRITGFMHLLMKPRNTGKAWTGEERQVLRMHLKHLSCYVPVMIIFVMPFGSLLIPVLAEILDRRGTHRKSQGNNLDTAGHGRAVL
;
A
#
# COMPACT_ATOMS: atom_id res chain seq x y z
N MET A 1 18.20 -2.65 12.66
CA MET A 1 17.65 -1.28 12.59
C MET A 1 16.46 -1.21 11.61
N VAL A 2 15.48 -2.13 11.70
CA VAL A 2 14.32 -2.22 10.77
C VAL A 2 12.97 -2.28 11.51
N ALA A 3 12.96 -2.58 12.82
CA ALA A 3 11.73 -2.71 13.62
C ALA A 3 11.02 -1.38 13.91
N ASN A 4 11.77 -0.26 14.04
CA ASN A 4 11.19 1.05 14.35
C ASN A 4 10.31 1.63 13.24
N ASN A 5 10.61 1.32 11.97
CA ASN A 5 9.88 1.89 10.84
C ASN A 5 8.44 1.39 10.77
N ARG A 6 8.19 0.13 11.18
CA ARG A 6 6.83 -0.43 11.21
C ARG A 6 5.95 0.26 12.24
N ALA A 7 6.48 0.53 13.43
CA ALA A 7 5.76 1.23 14.49
C ALA A 7 5.42 2.67 14.06
N LEU A 8 6.36 3.37 13.43
CA LEU A 8 6.13 4.71 12.89
C LEU A 8 5.06 4.71 11.79
N ILE A 9 5.10 3.75 10.86
CA ILE A 9 4.08 3.63 9.82
C ILE A 9 2.69 3.32 10.41
N LEU A 10 2.62 2.53 11.48
CA LEU A 10 1.36 2.22 12.16
C LEU A 10 0.81 3.42 12.95
N ASP A 11 1.67 4.21 13.60
CA ASP A 11 1.25 5.48 14.25
C ASP A 11 0.70 6.47 13.22
N GLU A 12 1.39 6.62 12.10
CA GLU A 12 0.94 7.46 10.99
C GLU A 12 -0.41 6.96 10.42
N ALA A 13 -0.56 5.64 10.28
CA ALA A 13 -1.81 5.03 9.83
C ALA A 13 -2.96 5.22 10.82
N GLN A 14 -2.70 5.22 12.13
CA GLN A 14 -3.71 5.55 13.14
C GLN A 14 -4.20 7.00 12.99
N ARG A 15 -3.31 7.95 12.70
CA ARG A 15 -3.71 9.35 12.42
C ARG A 15 -4.60 9.46 11.18
N ILE A 16 -4.34 8.64 10.15
CA ILE A 16 -5.17 8.55 8.93
C ILE A 16 -6.53 7.85 9.20
N THR A 17 -6.63 7.02 10.24
CA THR A 17 -7.87 6.29 10.56
C THR A 17 -9.01 7.24 10.94
N GLY A 18 -8.72 8.36 11.61
CA GLY A 18 -9.72 9.41 11.89
C GLY A 18 -10.30 10.04 10.62
N PHE A 19 -9.45 10.28 9.61
CA PHE A 19 -9.88 10.74 8.29
C PHE A 19 -10.76 9.71 7.58
N MET A 20 -10.35 8.43 7.58
CA MET A 20 -11.13 7.36 6.97
C MET A 20 -12.51 7.21 7.61
N HIS A 21 -12.58 7.27 8.94
CA HIS A 21 -13.83 7.22 9.69
C HIS A 21 -14.76 8.39 9.31
N LEU A 22 -14.22 9.60 9.23
CA LEU A 22 -14.97 10.79 8.84
C LEU A 22 -15.48 10.71 7.39
N LEU A 23 -14.66 10.17 6.49
CA LEU A 23 -15.00 9.96 5.09
C LEU A 23 -16.09 8.90 4.92
N MET A 24 -16.09 7.85 5.76
CA MET A 24 -17.11 6.81 5.77
C MET A 24 -18.40 7.18 6.52
N LYS A 25 -18.43 8.24 7.32
CA LYS A 25 -19.60 8.63 8.14
C LYS A 25 -20.91 8.72 7.34
N PRO A 26 -21.00 9.38 6.17
CA PRO A 26 -22.26 9.44 5.42
C PRO A 26 -22.70 8.07 4.91
N ARG A 27 -21.74 7.21 4.55
CA ARG A 27 -22.00 5.85 4.08
C ARG A 27 -22.49 4.94 5.22
N ASN A 28 -21.85 5.01 6.38
CA ASN A 28 -22.13 4.11 7.50
C ASN A 28 -23.32 4.57 8.36
N THR A 29 -23.59 5.87 8.44
CA THR A 29 -24.58 6.44 9.36
C THR A 29 -25.73 7.14 8.63
N GLY A 30 -25.62 7.39 7.33
CA GLY A 30 -26.64 8.11 6.54
C GLY A 30 -26.74 9.61 6.87
N LYS A 31 -25.90 10.12 7.78
CA LYS A 31 -25.88 11.53 8.18
C LYS A 31 -24.90 12.31 7.33
N ALA A 32 -25.34 13.49 6.87
CA ALA A 32 -24.46 14.42 6.16
C ALA A 32 -23.32 14.92 7.07
N TRP A 33 -22.21 15.31 6.46
CA TRP A 33 -21.12 15.99 7.16
C TRP A 33 -21.57 17.34 7.69
N THR A 34 -21.13 17.68 8.90
CA THR A 34 -21.28 19.04 9.43
C THR A 34 -20.29 19.99 8.74
N GLY A 35 -20.49 21.31 8.90
CA GLY A 35 -19.61 22.31 8.31
C GLY A 35 -18.15 22.17 8.75
N GLU A 36 -17.94 21.89 10.05
CA GLU A 36 -16.62 21.67 10.65
C GLU A 36 -15.95 20.39 10.12
N GLU A 37 -16.72 19.30 10.02
CA GLU A 37 -16.23 18.03 9.47
C GLU A 37 -15.79 18.16 8.02
N ARG A 38 -16.53 18.92 7.21
CA ARG A 38 -16.14 19.24 5.83
C ARG A 38 -14.83 20.03 5.76
N GLN A 39 -14.58 20.93 6.70
CA GLN A 39 -13.35 21.71 6.75
C GLN A 39 -12.14 20.81 7.05
N VAL A 40 -12.28 19.91 8.03
CA VAL A 40 -11.26 18.91 8.36
C VAL A 40 -11.00 17.99 7.15
N LEU A 41 -12.06 17.49 6.50
CA LEU A 41 -11.93 16.64 5.33
C LEU A 41 -11.21 17.34 4.17
N ARG A 42 -11.54 18.62 3.89
CA ARG A 42 -10.85 19.42 2.87
C ARG A 42 -9.38 19.64 3.19
N MET A 43 -9.04 19.87 4.46
CA MET A 43 -7.65 20.04 4.88
C MET A 43 -6.82 18.77 4.60
N HIS A 44 -7.36 17.59 4.97
CA HIS A 44 -6.71 16.32 4.69
C HIS A 44 -6.62 16.03 3.17
N LEU A 45 -7.68 16.29 2.41
CA LEU A 45 -7.64 16.13 0.94
C LEU A 45 -6.64 17.08 0.29
N LYS A 46 -6.49 18.32 0.77
CA LYS A 46 -5.54 19.28 0.23
C LYS A 46 -4.10 18.83 0.45
N HIS A 47 -3.79 18.30 1.65
CA HIS A 47 -2.51 17.65 1.92
C HIS A 47 -2.26 16.47 0.99
N LEU A 48 -3.26 15.61 0.78
CA LEU A 48 -3.15 14.47 -0.13
C LEU A 48 -3.01 14.89 -1.60
N SER A 49 -3.67 15.98 -1.99
CA SER A 49 -3.63 16.52 -3.35
C SER A 49 -2.25 17.05 -3.74
N CYS A 50 -1.38 17.38 -2.77
CA CYS A 50 0.01 17.74 -3.03
C CYS A 50 0.81 16.60 -3.68
N TYR A 51 0.38 15.34 -3.50
CA TYR A 51 1.00 14.16 -4.11
C TYR A 51 0.44 13.83 -5.50
N VAL A 52 -0.68 14.44 -5.90
CA VAL A 52 -1.34 14.21 -7.20
C VAL A 52 -0.51 14.67 -8.41
N PRO A 53 0.28 15.76 -8.36
CA PRO A 53 1.20 16.11 -9.45
C PRO A 53 2.17 14.98 -9.82
N VAL A 54 2.60 14.17 -8.85
CA VAL A 54 3.43 12.99 -9.09
C VAL A 54 2.64 11.90 -9.83
N MET A 55 1.34 11.77 -9.54
CA MET A 55 0.45 10.83 -10.25
C MET A 55 0.25 11.21 -11.73
N ILE A 56 0.43 12.47 -12.10
CA ILE A 56 0.30 12.91 -13.50
C ILE A 56 1.33 12.25 -14.42
N ILE A 57 2.50 11.89 -13.89
CA ILE A 57 3.55 11.15 -14.60
C ILE A 57 3.05 9.74 -15.01
N PHE A 58 2.19 9.13 -14.19
CA PHE A 58 1.60 7.83 -14.48
C PHE A 58 0.46 7.88 -15.50
N VAL A 59 -0.22 9.03 -15.64
CA VAL A 59 -1.35 9.22 -16.59
C VAL A 59 -0.86 9.70 -17.95
N MET A 60 0.32 10.34 -18.02
CA MET A 60 0.98 10.61 -19.29
C MET A 60 1.20 9.31 -20.08
N PRO A 61 1.24 9.34 -21.42
CA PRO A 61 1.49 8.14 -22.25
C PRO A 61 2.83 7.45 -21.92
N PHE A 62 3.74 8.16 -21.23
CA PHE A 62 5.00 7.62 -20.69
C PHE A 62 4.84 6.78 -19.42
N GLY A 63 3.66 6.75 -18.79
CA GLY A 63 3.39 5.96 -17.59
C GLY A 63 3.61 4.45 -17.79
N SER A 64 3.43 3.96 -19.02
CA SER A 64 3.72 2.58 -19.39
C SER A 64 5.20 2.20 -19.26
N LEU A 65 6.13 3.16 -19.31
CA LEU A 65 7.57 2.91 -19.10
C LEU A 65 7.91 2.64 -17.63
N LEU A 66 7.03 3.00 -16.69
CA LEU A 66 7.18 2.64 -15.27
C LEU A 66 6.76 1.19 -14.98
N ILE A 67 5.98 0.56 -15.86
CA ILE A 67 5.54 -0.84 -15.71
C ILE A 67 6.71 -1.82 -15.55
N PRO A 68 7.75 -1.83 -16.41
CA PRO A 68 8.89 -2.75 -16.24
C PRO A 68 9.65 -2.50 -14.92
N VAL A 69 9.81 -1.24 -14.50
CA VAL A 69 10.45 -0.89 -13.23
C VAL A 69 9.64 -1.41 -12.03
N LEU A 70 8.32 -1.21 -12.06
CA LEU A 70 7.39 -1.71 -11.04
C LEU A 70 7.36 -3.24 -11.02
N ALA A 71 7.38 -3.88 -12.19
CA ALA A 71 7.42 -5.33 -12.33
C ALA A 71 8.69 -5.91 -11.71
N GLU A 72 9.85 -5.28 -11.89
CA GLU A 72 11.11 -5.74 -11.28
C GLU A 72 11.08 -5.60 -9.75
N ILE A 73 10.54 -4.49 -9.22
CA ILE A 73 10.38 -4.30 -7.77
C ILE A 73 9.44 -5.36 -7.18
N LEU A 74 8.37 -5.71 -7.90
CA LEU A 74 7.40 -6.69 -7.46
C LEU A 74 7.94 -8.13 -7.56
N ASP A 75 8.70 -8.44 -8.61
CA ASP A 75 9.33 -9.76 -8.82
C ASP A 75 10.40 -10.05 -7.75
N ARG A 76 11.13 -9.03 -7.31
CA ARG A 76 12.03 -9.11 -6.14
C ARG A 76 11.34 -9.54 -4.84
N ARG A 77 10.03 -9.39 -4.72
CA ARG A 77 9.25 -9.88 -3.55
C ARG A 77 8.81 -11.34 -3.73
N GLY A 78 8.68 -11.80 -4.98
CA GLY A 78 8.29 -13.16 -5.34
C GLY A 78 9.40 -14.20 -5.16
N THR A 79 10.67 -13.78 -5.28
CA THR A 79 11.84 -14.67 -5.09
C THR A 79 11.94 -15.26 -3.67
N HIS A 80 11.33 -14.64 -2.66
CA HIS A 80 11.28 -15.19 -1.30
C HIS A 80 10.28 -16.37 -1.16
N ARG A 81 9.30 -16.52 -2.08
CA ARG A 81 8.40 -17.69 -2.08
C ARG A 81 8.96 -18.87 -2.86
N LYS A 82 9.75 -18.63 -3.92
CA LYS A 82 10.39 -19.72 -4.70
C LYS A 82 11.47 -20.46 -3.93
N SER A 83 12.17 -19.79 -3.00
CA SER A 83 13.18 -20.41 -2.14
C SER A 83 12.61 -21.51 -1.22
N GLN A 84 11.33 -21.41 -0.83
CA GLN A 84 10.71 -22.39 0.07
C GLN A 84 10.22 -23.64 -0.68
N GLY A 85 9.81 -23.51 -1.94
CA GLY A 85 9.42 -24.65 -2.80
C GLY A 85 10.61 -25.53 -3.18
N ASN A 86 11.74 -24.92 -3.55
CA ASN A 86 12.93 -25.66 -3.98
C ASN A 86 13.60 -26.49 -2.86
N ASN A 87 13.27 -26.25 -1.59
CA ASN A 87 13.79 -27.04 -0.47
C ASN A 87 12.96 -28.32 -0.20
N LEU A 88 11.67 -28.30 -0.55
CA LEU A 88 10.78 -29.47 -0.47
C LEU A 88 11.07 -30.48 -1.58
N ASP A 89 11.42 -30.00 -2.78
CA ASP A 89 11.74 -30.86 -3.92
C ASP A 89 13.05 -31.64 -3.72
N THR A 90 14.07 -31.02 -3.11
CA THR A 90 15.34 -31.69 -2.77
C THR A 90 15.19 -32.66 -1.60
N ALA A 91 14.29 -32.39 -0.65
CA ALA A 91 14.00 -33.29 0.46
C ALA A 91 13.25 -34.57 0.01
N GLY A 92 12.46 -34.49 -1.07
CA GLY A 92 11.75 -35.62 -1.66
C GLY A 92 12.64 -36.54 -2.49
N HIS A 93 13.64 -36.00 -3.20
CA HIS A 93 14.53 -36.80 -4.08
C HIS A 93 15.57 -37.64 -3.31
N GLY A 94 15.90 -37.28 -2.06
CA GLY A 94 16.85 -38.03 -1.23
C GLY A 94 16.28 -39.28 -0.54
N ARG A 95 14.96 -39.54 -0.63
CA ARG A 95 14.32 -40.69 0.04
C ARG A 95 13.91 -41.83 -0.90
N ALA A 96 14.08 -41.67 -2.22
CA ALA A 96 13.67 -42.68 -3.21
C ALA A 96 14.82 -43.61 -3.67
N VAL A 97 16.03 -43.44 -3.11
CA VAL A 97 17.21 -44.24 -3.47
C VAL A 97 17.88 -44.75 -2.19
N LEU A 98 17.23 -45.66 -1.46
CA LEU A 98 17.78 -46.64 -0.51
C LEU A 98 16.67 -47.66 -0.20
#